data_AF-A0A3D3SZE5-F1
#
_entry.id   AF-A0A3D3SZE5-F1
#
_cell.length_a   1.000
_cell.length_b   1.000
_cell.length_c   1.000
_cell.angle_alpha   90.00
_cell.angle_beta   90.00
_cell.angle_gamma   90.00
#
_symmetry.space_group_name_H-M   'P 1'
#
loop_
_entity.id
_entity.type
_entity.pdbx_description
1 polymer ?
#
loop_
_entity_poly.entity_id
_entity_poly.type
_entity_poly.pdbx_seq_one_letter_code
_entity_poly.pdbx_strand_id
1 'polypeptide(L)' 'MNFDIPADIADYLVKLDDFIDKVIKPLENKDDNIRFFDHRREWARTDFDNGGLPRPEWEALLKEAKRRADKAG' A
#
# COMPACT_ATOMS: atom_id res chain seq x y z
N MET A 1 -15.17 25.05 -16.12
CA MET A 1 -15.61 23.96 -15.23
C MET A 1 -15.13 24.29 -13.84
N ASN A 2 -15.93 24.04 -12.80
CA ASN A 2 -15.49 24.18 -11.42
C ASN A 2 -14.88 22.84 -10.96
N PHE A 3 -13.65 22.88 -10.42
CA PHE A 3 -12.90 21.73 -9.90
C PHE A 3 -12.71 21.80 -8.38
N ASP A 4 -13.45 22.69 -7.71
CA ASP A 4 -13.38 22.83 -6.27
C ASP A 4 -13.88 21.55 -5.59
N ILE A 5 -12.99 20.95 -4.81
CA ILE A 5 -13.29 19.75 -4.03
C ILE A 5 -14.05 20.21 -2.77
N PRO A 6 -15.16 19.55 -2.39
CA PRO A 6 -15.83 19.81 -1.12
C PRO A 6 -14.85 19.76 0.06
N ALA A 7 -15.01 20.68 1.01
CA ALA A 7 -14.06 20.85 2.12
C ALA A 7 -13.86 19.58 2.95
N ASP A 8 -14.93 18.81 3.17
CA ASP A 8 -14.90 17.53 3.87
C ASP A 8 -14.04 16.47 3.15
N ILE A 9 -14.07 16.46 1.82
CA ILE A 9 -13.24 15.58 1.00
C ILE A 9 -11.78 16.05 1.04
N ALA A 10 -11.52 17.36 0.94
CA ALA A 10 -10.17 17.90 1.04
C ALA A 10 -9.53 17.58 2.41
N ASP A 11 -10.28 17.76 3.50
CA ASP A 11 -9.84 17.40 4.85
C ASP A 11 -9.57 15.89 5.00
N TYR A 12 -10.38 15.06 4.33
CA TYR A 12 -10.18 13.62 4.35
C TYR A 12 -8.93 13.19 3.58
N LEU A 13 -8.63 13.82 2.44
CA LEU A 13 -7.40 13.55 1.68
C LEU A 13 -6.15 13.85 2.53
N VAL A 14 -6.14 14.93 3.30
CA VAL A 14 -5.03 15.24 4.22
C VAL A 14 -4.86 14.12 5.26
N LYS A 15 -5.96 13.58 5.82
CA LYS A 15 -5.89 12.46 6.76
C LYS A 15 -5.32 11.19 6.10
N LEU A 16 -5.68 10.93 4.85
CA LEU A 16 -5.16 9.80 4.09
C LEU A 16 -3.66 9.95 3.80
N ASP A 17 -3.21 11.12 3.37
CA ASP A 17 -1.79 11.40 3.15
C ASP A 17 -0.98 11.20 4.44
N ASP A 18 -1.48 11.72 5.55
CA ASP A 18 -0.90 11.54 6.88
C ASP A 18 -0.80 10.06 7.29
N PHE A 19 -1.85 9.27 7.02
CA PHE A 19 -1.86 7.83 7.27
C PHE A 19 -0.83 7.11 6.39
N ILE A 20 -0.77 7.44 5.10
CA ILE A 20 0.20 6.86 4.16
C ILE A 20 1.62 7.13 4.66
N ASP A 21 1.92 8.37 5.02
CA ASP A 21 3.27 8.78 5.44
C ASP A 21 3.69 8.16 6.78
N LYS A 22 2.78 8.10 7.75
CA LYS A 22 3.09 7.62 9.11
C LYS A 22 3.01 6.10 9.25
N VAL A 23 2.24 5.43 8.39
CA VAL A 23 1.88 4.01 8.59
C VAL A 23 2.28 3.12 7.42
N ILE A 24 1.97 3.53 6.18
CA ILE A 24 2.19 2.70 4.98
C ILE A 24 3.62 2.84 4.46
N LYS A 25 4.15 4.07 4.31
CA LYS A 25 5.54 4.28 3.87
C LYS A 25 6.56 3.58 4.78
N PRO A 26 6.44 3.57 6.11
CA PRO A 26 7.34 2.78 6.95
C PRO A 26 7.19 1.27 6.75
N LEU A 27 5.98 0.78 6.44
CA LEU A 27 5.76 -0.64 6.12
C LEU A 27 6.40 -1.03 4.78
N GLU A 28 6.26 -0.17 3.77
CA GLU A 28 6.87 -0.30 2.45
C GLU A 28 8.41 -0.30 2.53
N ASN A 29 8.99 0.58 3.35
CA ASN A 29 10.44 0.68 3.52
C ASN A 29 11.02 -0.32 4.54
N LYS A 30 10.17 -1.09 5.22
CA LYS A 30 10.63 -2.11 6.16
C LYS A 30 11.12 -3.33 5.38
N ASP A 31 12.28 -3.85 5.78
CA ASP A 31 12.92 -4.99 5.14
C ASP A 31 13.10 -4.75 3.63
N ASP A 32 12.85 -5.74 2.77
CA ASP A 32 12.89 -5.61 1.30
C ASP A 32 11.48 -5.44 0.70
N ASN A 33 10.49 -4.95 1.46
CA ASN A 33 9.11 -4.82 0.98
C ASN A 33 9.01 -3.88 -0.24
N ILE A 34 9.90 -2.90 -0.35
CA ILE A 34 9.99 -1.97 -1.48
C ILE A 34 10.12 -2.69 -2.83
N ARG A 35 10.62 -3.93 -2.86
CA ARG A 35 10.66 -4.76 -4.09
C ARG A 35 9.30 -4.99 -4.72
N PHE A 36 8.23 -5.01 -3.92
CA PHE A 36 6.87 -5.23 -4.42
C PHE A 36 6.28 -3.96 -5.04
N PHE A 37 6.86 -2.78 -4.80
CA PHE A 37 6.36 -1.49 -5.29
C PHE A 37 7.21 -0.91 -6.43
N ASP A 38 8.43 -1.42 -6.65
CA ASP A 38 9.26 -1.05 -7.79
C ASP A 38 8.73 -1.69 -9.09
N HIS A 39 8.21 -0.86 -10.00
CA HIS A 39 7.68 -1.31 -11.29
C HIS A 39 8.67 -2.13 -12.13
N ARG A 40 9.99 -1.90 -11.97
CA ARG A 40 11.03 -2.69 -12.68
C ARG A 40 11.14 -4.11 -12.12
N ARG A 41 10.58 -4.36 -10.94
CA ARG A 41 10.58 -5.63 -10.21
C ARG A 41 9.16 -6.18 -10.04
N GLU A 42 8.24 -5.85 -10.94
CA GLU A 42 6.84 -6.34 -10.85
C GLU A 42 6.74 -7.87 -10.75
N TRP A 43 7.66 -8.60 -11.39
CA TRP A 43 7.81 -10.05 -11.29
C TRP A 43 8.00 -10.54 -9.85
N ALA A 44 8.45 -9.69 -8.91
CA ALA A 44 8.61 -10.03 -7.50
C ALA A 44 7.27 -10.38 -6.83
N ARG A 45 6.13 -9.95 -7.37
CA ARG A 45 4.80 -10.34 -6.83
C ARG A 45 4.38 -11.73 -7.27
N THR A 46 5.06 -12.32 -8.27
CA THR A 46 4.67 -13.58 -8.90
C THR A 46 5.59 -14.71 -8.47
N ASP A 47 4.97 -15.81 -8.04
CA ASP A 47 5.60 -17.08 -7.75
C ASP A 47 5.55 -17.98 -9.00
N PHE A 48 6.60 -17.91 -9.81
CA PHE A 48 6.69 -18.68 -11.05
C PHE A 48 6.85 -20.19 -10.81
N ASP A 49 7.43 -20.58 -9.68
CA ASP A 49 7.63 -21.99 -9.34
C ASP A 49 6.31 -22.67 -8.94
N ASN A 50 5.34 -21.88 -8.46
CA ASN A 50 4.01 -22.34 -8.06
C ASN A 50 2.91 -21.90 -9.04
N GLY A 51 3.20 -21.88 -10.34
CA GLY A 51 2.18 -21.66 -11.38
C GLY A 51 1.77 -20.20 -11.60
N GLY A 52 2.60 -19.24 -11.17
CA GLY A 52 2.34 -17.82 -11.35
C GLY A 52 1.39 -17.21 -10.33
N LEU A 53 1.18 -17.88 -9.19
CA LEU A 53 0.36 -17.37 -8.09
C LEU A 53 1.03 -16.16 -7.40
N PRO A 54 0.28 -15.32 -6.66
CA PRO A 54 0.87 -14.29 -5.82
C PRO A 54 1.86 -14.88 -4.81
N ARG A 55 3.02 -14.23 -4.62
CA ARG A 55 3.96 -14.66 -3.58
C ARG A 55 3.33 -14.55 -2.19
N PRO A 56 3.52 -15.55 -1.30
CA PRO A 56 2.98 -15.51 0.06
C PRO A 56 3.39 -14.27 0.85
N GLU A 57 4.61 -13.76 0.65
CA GLU A 57 5.11 -12.56 1.32
C GLU A 57 4.40 -11.29 0.82
N TRP A 58 4.04 -11.24 -0.46
CA TRP A 58 3.23 -10.15 -1.01
C TRP A 58 1.83 -10.14 -0.39
N GLU A 59 1.19 -11.31 -0.32
CA GLU A 59 -0.12 -11.42 0.32
C GLU A 59 -0.07 -11.07 1.82
N ALA A 60 0.98 -11.50 2.52
CA ALA A 60 1.18 -11.17 3.93
C ALA A 60 1.34 -9.65 4.14
N LEU A 61 2.06 -8.98 3.24
CA LEU A 61 2.22 -7.52 3.25
C LEU A 61 0.89 -6.80 3.05
N LEU A 62 0.08 -7.24 2.08
CA LEU A 62 -1.26 -6.68 1.85
C LEU A 62 -2.19 -6.89 3.06
N LYS A 63 -2.15 -8.07 3.68
CA LYS A 63 -2.91 -8.36 4.92
C LYS A 63 -2.49 -7.45 6.07
N GLU A 64 -1.19 -7.20 6.22
CA GLU A 64 -0.69 -6.29 7.25
C GLU A 64 -1.09 -4.84 6.98
N ALA A 65 -1.01 -4.38 5.73
CA ALA A 65 -1.47 -3.04 5.35
C ALA A 65 -2.96 -2.86 5.67
N LYS A 66 -3.80 -3.86 5.31
CA LYS A 66 -5.24 -3.86 5.65
C LYS A 66 -5.46 -3.80 7.16
N ARG A 67 -4.76 -4.64 7.94
CA ARG A 67 -4.89 -4.64 9.40
C ARG A 67 -4.52 -3.28 10.02
N ARG A 68 -3.56 -2.57 9.44
CA ARG A 68 -3.20 -1.22 9.91
C ARG A 68 -4.26 -0.18 9.54
N ALA A 69 -4.86 -0.29 8.37
CA ALA A 69 -5.99 0.55 7.97
C ALA A 69 -7.20 0.32 8.89
N ASP A 70 -7.58 -0.94 9.12
CA ASP A 70 -8.70 -1.30 10.01
C ASP A 70 -8.50 -0.77 11.45
N LYS A 71 -7.25 -0.64 11.91
CA LYS A 71 -6.92 -0.05 13.22
C LYS A 71 -6.97 1.47 13.25
N ALA A 72 -6.80 2.12 12.10
CA ALA A 72 -6.78 3.58 11.99
C ALA A 72 -8.19 4.18 11.93
N GLY A 73 -9.21 3.39 11.63
CA GLY A 73 -10.61 3.79 11.58
C GLY A 73 -11.26 3.46 10.26
#